data_AF-A0A959Y0A6-F1
#
_entry.id   AF-A0A959Y0A6-F1
#
_cell.length_a   1.000
_cell.length_b   1.000
_cell.length_c   1.000
_cell.angle_alpha   90.00
_cell.angle_beta   90.00
_cell.angle_gamma   90.00
#
_symmetry.space_group_name_H-M   'P 1'
#
loop_
_entity.id
_entity.type
_entity.pdbx_description
1 polymer ?
#
loop_
_entity_poly.entity_id
_entity_poly.type
_entity_poly.pdbx_seq_one_letter_code
_entity_poly.pdbx_strand_id
1 'polypeptide(L)'
;MKFLEALYGSQYYELKKKGKDSSKGRFAGNVLLAAIVIVFLFVVLLALIKYAPGFERNLNRSFRSWFGRSGGRSAGRLFAIPLLALIYGIIYFSIGTKKNYDHYADAFMQQPDEIKNKANRKILVPFFILLGLML
;
A
#
# COMPACT_ATOMS: atom_id res chain seq x y z
N MET A 1 -5.33 -11.14 -15.75
CA MET A 1 -4.47 -10.70 -14.62
C MET A 1 -5.13 -9.63 -13.76
N LYS A 2 -5.45 -9.99 -12.52
CA LYS A 2 -5.98 -9.12 -11.45
C LYS A 2 -4.87 -8.30 -10.79
N PHE A 3 -5.24 -7.30 -9.98
CA PHE A 3 -4.26 -6.41 -9.32
C PHE A 3 -3.30 -7.15 -8.39
N LEU A 4 -3.81 -8.03 -7.52
CA LEU A 4 -2.97 -8.78 -6.56
C LEU A 4 -2.05 -9.79 -7.26
N GLU A 5 -2.51 -10.39 -8.36
CA GLU A 5 -1.68 -11.23 -9.24
C GLU A 5 -0.54 -10.40 -9.85
N ALA A 6 -0.85 -9.20 -10.35
CA ALA A 6 0.17 -8.29 -10.86
C ALA A 6 1.17 -7.92 -9.77
N LEU A 7 0.67 -7.54 -8.59
CA LEU A 7 1.44 -7.08 -7.45
C LEU A 7 2.41 -8.15 -6.94
N TYR A 8 1.90 -9.31 -6.52
CA TYR A 8 2.73 -10.36 -5.93
C TYR A 8 3.51 -11.14 -6.99
N GLY A 9 2.89 -11.39 -8.14
CA GLY A 9 3.50 -12.11 -9.24
C GLY A 9 4.68 -11.37 -9.86
N SER A 10 4.63 -10.04 -9.98
CA SER A 10 5.78 -9.26 -10.48
C SER A 10 6.98 -9.35 -9.53
N GLN A 11 6.75 -9.24 -8.21
CA GLN A 11 7.82 -9.38 -7.21
C GLN A 11 8.43 -10.78 -7.24
N TYR A 12 7.59 -11.81 -7.33
CA TYR A 12 8.03 -13.20 -7.45
C TYR A 12 8.87 -13.40 -8.72
N TYR A 13 8.36 -12.97 -9.88
CA TYR A 13 9.00 -13.14 -11.17
C TYR A 13 10.34 -12.42 -11.25
N GLU A 14 10.43 -11.18 -10.75
CA GLU A 14 11.68 -10.43 -10.72
C GLU A 14 12.75 -11.09 -9.85
N LEU A 15 12.38 -11.58 -8.67
CA LEU A 15 13.33 -12.27 -7.79
C LEU A 15 13.77 -13.61 -8.38
N LYS A 16 12.84 -14.37 -8.95
CA LYS A 16 13.13 -15.64 -9.62
C LYS A 16 14.07 -15.43 -10.81
N LYS A 17 13.83 -14.42 -11.65
CA LYS A 17 14.70 -14.06 -12.79
C LYS A 17 16.11 -13.65 -12.34
N LYS A 18 16.25 -13.05 -11.16
CA LYS A 18 17.54 -12.65 -10.56
C LYS A 18 18.22 -13.78 -9.79
N GLY A 19 17.68 -15.02 -9.80
CA GLY A 19 18.21 -16.15 -9.02
C GLY A 19 18.13 -15.95 -7.50
N LYS A 20 17.29 -15.02 -7.03
CA LYS A 20 17.11 -14.71 -5.62
C LYS A 20 15.96 -15.52 -5.03
N ASP A 21 15.94 -15.61 -3.71
CA ASP A 21 14.84 -16.22 -2.96
C ASP A 21 13.52 -15.48 -3.23
N SER A 22 12.67 -16.12 -4.03
CA SER A 22 11.37 -15.61 -4.45
C SER A 22 10.36 -15.49 -3.31
N SER A 23 10.57 -16.16 -2.18
CA SER A 23 9.70 -16.03 -1.00
C SER A 23 9.78 -14.64 -0.35
N LYS A 24 10.92 -13.96 -0.53
CA LYS A 24 11.12 -12.57 -0.05
C LYS A 24 10.27 -11.55 -0.81
N GLY A 25 9.77 -11.90 -1.99
CA GLY A 25 8.86 -11.04 -2.77
C GLY A 25 7.53 -10.79 -2.06
N ARG A 26 7.12 -11.69 -1.14
CA ARG A 26 5.94 -11.50 -0.30
C ARG A 26 6.05 -10.26 0.58
N PHE A 27 7.21 -10.07 1.21
CA PHE A 27 7.44 -8.90 2.07
C PHE A 27 7.34 -7.61 1.26
N ALA A 28 8.05 -7.54 0.12
CA ALA A 28 8.02 -6.38 -0.77
C ALA A 28 6.60 -6.08 -1.29
N GLY A 29 5.86 -7.12 -1.71
CA GLY A 29 4.48 -6.97 -2.15
C GLY A 29 3.55 -6.47 -1.05
N ASN A 30 3.68 -7.00 0.18
CA ASN A 30 2.88 -6.55 1.33
C ASN A 30 3.19 -5.09 1.71
N VAL A 31 4.47 -4.70 1.69
CA VAL A 31 4.89 -3.31 1.96
C VAL A 31 4.33 -2.37 0.89
N LEU A 32 4.39 -2.75 -0.39
CA LEU A 32 3.84 -1.95 -1.47
C LEU A 32 2.31 -1.82 -1.38
N LEU A 33 1.60 -2.91 -1.05
CA LEU A 33 0.17 -2.86 -0.80
C LEU A 33 -0.17 -1.95 0.38
N ALA A 34 0.61 -2.03 1.47
CA ALA A 34 0.44 -1.16 2.63
C ALA A 34 0.63 0.31 2.26
N ALA A 35 1.65 0.63 1.46
CA ALA A 35 1.86 1.98 0.97
C ALA A 35 0.68 2.49 0.13
N ILE A 36 0.16 1.68 -0.80
CA ILE A 36 -1.01 2.04 -1.62
C ILE A 36 -2.25 2.30 -0.74
N VAL A 37 -2.50 1.44 0.26
CA VAL A 37 -3.60 1.63 1.21
C VAL A 37 -3.42 2.92 2.02
N ILE A 38 -2.21 3.23 2.47
CA ILE A 38 -1.93 4.48 3.19
C ILE A 38 -2.21 5.71 2.32
N VAL A 39 -1.73 5.71 1.08
CA VAL A 39 -2.00 6.82 0.15
C VAL A 39 -3.51 6.96 -0.08
N PHE A 40 -4.22 5.85 -0.27
CA PHE A 40 -5.68 5.86 -0.40
C PHE A 40 -6.36 6.45 0.85
N LEU A 41 -5.94 6.08 2.05
CA LEU A 41 -6.47 6.64 3.29
C LEU A 41 -6.22 8.16 3.38
N PHE A 42 -5.06 8.65 2.94
CA PHE A 42 -4.80 10.08 2.88
C PHE A 42 -5.70 10.80 1.86
N VAL A 43 -5.93 10.21 0.68
CA VAL A 43 -6.87 10.77 -0.30
C VAL A 43 -8.28 10.89 0.29
N VAL A 44 -8.76 9.84 0.97
CA VAL A 44 -10.06 9.85 1.65
C VAL A 44 -10.08 10.92 2.75
N LEU A 45 -9.00 11.03 3.54
CA LEU A 45 -8.88 12.03 4.59
C LEU A 45 -8.95 13.46 4.05
N LEU A 46 -8.23 13.75 2.96
CA LEU A 46 -8.24 15.05 2.29
C LEU A 46 -9.63 15.35 1.70
N ALA A 47 -10.28 14.35 1.10
CA ALA A 47 -11.65 14.48 0.61
C ALA A 47 -12.63 14.82 1.75
N LEU A 48 -12.50 14.17 2.91
CA LEU A 48 -13.32 14.47 4.09
C LEU A 48 -13.08 15.89 4.60
N ILE A 49 -11.82 16.35 4.66
CA ILE A 49 -11.49 17.73 5.05
C ILE A 49 -12.13 18.73 4.08
N LYS A 50 -12.08 18.44 2.77
CA LYS A 50 -12.57 19.34 1.72
C LYS A 50 -14.11 19.40 1.63
N TYR A 51 -14.78 18.25 1.76
CA TYR A 51 -16.21 18.14 1.46
C TYR A 51 -17.10 17.97 2.71
N ALA A 52 -16.55 17.62 3.87
CA ALA A 52 -17.32 17.52 5.12
C ALA A 52 -17.07 18.76 6.02
N PRO A 53 -17.98 19.74 6.02
CA PRO A 53 -17.81 20.94 6.83
C PRO A 53 -17.70 20.59 8.32
N GLY A 54 -16.69 21.16 8.99
CA GLY A 54 -16.41 20.91 10.41
C GLY A 54 -15.53 19.68 10.71
N PHE A 55 -15.27 18.81 9.72
CA PHE A 55 -14.40 17.64 9.91
C PHE A 55 -12.97 18.05 10.30
N GLU A 56 -12.43 19.09 9.65
CA GLU A 56 -11.10 19.64 9.95
C GLU A 56 -10.98 20.07 11.43
N ARG A 57 -12.01 20.72 11.99
CA ARG A 57 -12.01 21.18 13.39
C ARG A 57 -11.99 20.00 14.36
N ASN A 58 -12.77 18.97 14.08
CA ASN A 58 -12.81 17.75 14.91
C ASN A 58 -11.49 17.00 14.86
N LEU A 59 -10.91 16.85 13.66
CA LEU A 59 -9.62 16.20 13.48
C LEU A 59 -8.51 16.96 14.20
N ASN A 60 -8.45 18.29 14.06
CA ASN A 60 -7.47 19.13 14.74
C ASN A 60 -7.62 19.06 16.28
N ARG A 61 -8.84 18.97 16.81
CA ARG A 61 -9.06 18.79 18.26
C ARG A 61 -8.50 17.45 18.74
N SER A 62 -8.81 16.35 18.05
CA SER A 62 -8.29 15.02 18.38
C SER A 62 -6.77 14.93 18.24
N PHE A 63 -6.20 15.54 17.21
CA PHE A 63 -4.75 15.52 17.03
C PHE A 63 -4.02 16.32 18.13
N ARG A 64 -4.56 17.48 18.52
CA ARG A 64 -4.02 18.29 19.63
C ARG A 64 -4.14 17.59 20.98
N SER A 65 -5.20 16.82 21.23
CA SER A 65 -5.33 16.10 22.50
C SER A 65 -4.34 14.94 22.63
N TRP A 66 -4.00 14.27 21.53
CA TRP A 66 -3.05 13.16 21.53
C TRP A 66 -1.58 13.61 21.43
N PHE A 67 -1.28 14.71 20.73
CA PHE A 67 0.09 15.14 20.42
C PHE A 67 0.48 16.51 21.01
N GLY A 68 -0.43 17.18 21.71
CA GLY A 68 -0.19 18.49 22.31
C GLY A 68 0.17 19.57 21.27
N ARG A 69 0.95 20.57 21.69
CA ARG A 69 1.52 21.62 20.82
C ARG A 69 2.77 21.17 20.04
N SER A 70 3.17 19.90 20.13
CA SER A 70 4.40 19.43 19.49
C SER A 70 4.33 19.62 17.98
N GLY A 71 5.39 20.21 17.40
CA GLY A 71 5.41 20.65 16.01
C GLY A 71 5.02 19.52 15.04
N GLY A 72 4.15 19.83 14.07
CA GLY A 72 3.48 18.85 13.21
C GLY A 72 4.38 17.86 12.48
N ARG A 73 5.67 18.17 12.31
CA ARG A 73 6.66 17.26 11.68
C ARG A 73 7.02 16.05 12.55
N SER A 74 7.16 16.24 13.87
CA SER A 74 7.51 15.17 14.80
C SER A 74 6.30 14.31 15.14
N ALA A 75 5.13 14.94 15.32
CA ALA A 75 3.87 14.24 15.52
C ALA A 75 3.50 13.35 14.32
N GLY A 76 3.70 13.84 13.09
CA GLY A 76 3.47 13.05 11.88
C GLY A 76 4.32 11.78 11.81
N ARG A 77 5.61 11.85 12.15
CA ARG A 77 6.49 10.66 12.16
C ARG A 77 6.08 9.65 13.23
N LEU A 78 5.73 10.13 14.42
CA LEU A 78 5.34 9.28 15.54
C LEU A 78 4.01 8.56 15.27
N PHE A 79 3.10 9.16 14.50
CA PHE A 79 1.86 8.52 14.07
C PHE A 79 2.03 7.59 12.86
N ALA A 80 2.92 7.93 11.93
CA ALA A 80 3.09 7.18 10.70
C ALA A 80 3.62 5.75 10.93
N ILE A 81 4.52 5.57 11.91
CA ILE A 81 5.12 4.25 12.18
C ILE A 81 4.07 3.26 12.73
N PRO A 82 3.29 3.57 13.79
CA PRO A 82 2.21 2.71 14.25
C PRO A 82 1.14 2.45 13.17
N LEU A 83 0.79 3.47 12.40
CA LEU A 83 -0.20 3.33 11.33
C LEU A 83 0.28 2.35 10.24
N LEU A 84 1.55 2.49 9.81
CA LEU A 84 2.16 1.57 8.86
C LEU A 84 2.23 0.15 9.42
N ALA A 85 2.66 -0.02 10.68
CA ALA A 85 2.73 -1.33 11.32
C ALA A 85 1.35 -1.99 11.42
N LEU A 86 0.31 -1.22 11.76
CA LEU A 86 -1.07 -1.69 11.84
C LEU A 86 -1.58 -2.14 10.47
N ILE A 87 -1.44 -1.30 9.44
CA ILE A 87 -1.92 -1.61 8.08
C ILE A 87 -1.14 -2.79 7.51
N TYR A 88 0.18 -2.81 7.69
CA TYR A 88 1.00 -3.94 7.27
C TYR A 88 0.59 -5.22 7.99
N GLY A 89 0.33 -5.17 9.30
CA GLY A 89 -0.16 -6.30 10.08
C GLY A 89 -1.49 -6.83 9.53
N ILE A 90 -2.46 -5.94 9.30
CA ILE A 90 -3.76 -6.30 8.70
C ILE A 90 -3.55 -7.01 7.35
N ILE A 91 -2.70 -6.45 6.47
CA ILE A 91 -2.39 -7.06 5.18
C ILE A 91 -1.72 -8.43 5.38
N TYR A 92 -0.71 -8.51 6.24
CA TYR A 92 0.06 -9.73 6.48
C TYR A 92 -0.82 -10.90 6.94
N PHE A 93 -1.77 -10.64 7.82
CA PHE A 93 -2.69 -11.67 8.34
C PHE A 93 -3.90 -11.94 7.44
N SER A 94 -4.18 -11.08 6.46
CA SER A 94 -5.32 -11.25 5.54
C SER A 94 -4.87 -11.68 4.14
N ILE A 95 -4.58 -10.71 3.27
CA ILE A 95 -4.33 -10.92 1.84
C ILE A 95 -2.87 -11.33 1.59
N GLY A 96 -1.93 -10.87 2.42
CA GLY A 96 -0.49 -11.06 2.32
C GLY A 96 0.07 -12.34 2.95
N THR A 97 -0.80 -13.32 3.21
CA THR A 97 -0.39 -14.63 3.73
C THR A 97 0.45 -15.38 2.70
N LYS A 98 1.28 -16.33 3.15
CA LYS A 98 2.10 -17.15 2.25
C LYS A 98 1.24 -17.89 1.20
N LYS A 99 0.14 -18.50 1.64
CA LYS A 99 -0.79 -19.23 0.77
C LYS A 99 -1.33 -18.35 -0.36
N ASN A 100 -1.75 -17.12 -0.04
CA ASN A 100 -2.27 -16.18 -1.02
C ASN A 100 -1.16 -15.68 -1.95
N TYR A 101 0.02 -15.38 -1.41
CA TYR A 101 1.19 -15.00 -2.20
C TYR A 101 1.54 -16.06 -3.25
N ASP A 102 1.66 -17.31 -2.83
CA ASP A 102 1.98 -18.44 -3.71
C ASP A 102 0.87 -18.61 -4.77
N HIS A 103 -0.41 -18.55 -4.37
CA HIS A 103 -1.54 -18.59 -5.29
C HIS A 103 -1.51 -17.49 -6.36
N TYR A 104 -1.24 -16.25 -5.97
CA TYR A 104 -1.16 -15.12 -6.91
C TYR A 104 0.09 -15.19 -7.79
N ALA A 105 1.21 -15.68 -7.27
CA ALA A 105 2.44 -15.90 -8.03
C ALA A 105 2.24 -17.00 -9.09
N ASP A 106 1.62 -18.11 -8.73
CA ASP A 106 1.35 -19.21 -9.67
C ASP A 106 0.41 -18.77 -10.80
N ALA A 107 -0.68 -18.08 -10.46
CA ALA A 107 -1.61 -17.51 -11.44
C ALA A 107 -0.92 -16.51 -12.39
N PHE A 108 0.04 -15.73 -11.88
CA PHE A 108 0.85 -14.82 -12.68
C PHE A 108 1.82 -15.57 -13.60
N MET A 109 2.46 -16.64 -13.12
CA MET A 109 3.44 -17.42 -13.90
C MET A 109 2.80 -18.12 -15.11
N GLN A 110 1.52 -18.46 -15.02
CA GLN A 110 0.72 -19.02 -16.12
C GLN A 110 0.38 -18.00 -17.22
N GLN A 111 0.59 -16.70 -17.00
CA GLN A 111 0.31 -15.68 -18.00
C GLN A 111 1.40 -15.64 -19.09
N PRO A 112 1.07 -15.26 -20.34
CA PRO A 112 2.05 -14.94 -21.38
C PRO A 112 2.99 -13.80 -20.96
N ASP A 113 4.24 -13.84 -21.43
CA ASP A 113 5.27 -12.84 -21.07
C ASP A 113 4.88 -11.41 -21.48
N GLU A 114 4.13 -11.26 -22.58
CA GLU A 114 3.56 -9.97 -22.99
C GLU A 114 2.65 -9.34 -21.92
N ILE A 115 1.91 -10.17 -21.18
CA ILE A 115 1.03 -9.73 -20.09
C ILE A 115 1.85 -9.45 -18.83
N LYS A 116 2.85 -10.28 -18.54
CA LYS A 116 3.77 -10.09 -17.40
C LYS A 116 4.53 -8.78 -17.49
N ASN A 117 4.97 -8.38 -18.69
CA ASN A 117 5.65 -7.11 -18.93
C ASN A 117 4.75 -5.89 -18.65
N LYS A 118 3.42 -6.05 -18.69
CA LYS A 118 2.45 -4.99 -18.37
C LYS A 118 2.08 -4.93 -16.88
N ALA A 119 2.62 -5.81 -16.05
CA ALA A 119 2.28 -5.90 -14.63
C ALA A 119 2.63 -4.63 -13.85
N ASN A 120 3.84 -4.10 -14.06
CA ASN A 120 4.28 -2.87 -13.37
C ASN A 120 3.36 -1.69 -13.68
N ARG A 121 2.89 -1.57 -14.93
CA ARG A 121 1.91 -0.54 -15.30
C ARG A 121 0.59 -0.71 -14.52
N LYS A 122 0.09 -1.95 -14.37
CA LYS A 122 -1.14 -2.21 -13.59
C LYS A 122 -1.02 -1.88 -12.11
N ILE A 123 0.19 -1.95 -11.55
CA ILE A 123 0.44 -1.58 -10.15
C ILE A 123 0.62 -0.07 -10.01
N LEU A 124 1.40 0.54 -10.91
CA LEU A 124 1.79 1.95 -10.81
C LEU A 124 0.68 2.92 -11.20
N VAL A 125 -0.18 2.58 -12.17
CA VAL A 125 -1.30 3.47 -12.58
C VAL A 125 -2.21 3.84 -11.40
N PRO A 126 -2.77 2.90 -10.61
CA PRO A 126 -3.61 3.29 -9.48
C PRO A 126 -2.81 4.05 -8.41
N PHE A 127 -1.54 3.72 -8.19
CA PHE A 127 -0.68 4.47 -7.27
C PHE A 127 -0.51 5.94 -7.71
N PHE A 128 -0.20 6.18 -8.99
CA PHE A 128 -0.04 7.54 -9.52
C PHE A 128 -1.37 8.31 -9.60
N ILE A 129 -2.50 7.64 -9.85
CA ILE A 129 -3.82 8.27 -9.77
C ILE A 129 -4.07 8.76 -8.34
N LEU A 130 -3.83 7.91 -7.34
CA LEU A 130 -4.00 8.29 -5.94
C LEU A 130 -3.04 9.41 -5.52
N LEU A 131 -1.80 9.35 -5.99
CA LEU A 131 -0.80 10.40 -5.74
C LEU A 131 -1.20 11.72 -6.39
N GLY A 132 -1.71 11.69 -7.62
CA GLY A 132 -2.22 12.87 -8.33
C GLY A 132 -3.45 13.49 -7.66
N LEU A 133 -4.28 12.69 -6.97
CA LEU A 133 -5.38 13.20 -6.15
C LEU A 133 -4.93 13.82 -4.82
N MET A 134 -3.70 13.55 -4.37
CA MET A 134 -3.13 14.18 -3.16
C MET A 134 -2.45 15.52 -3.42
N LEU A 135 -2.00 15.78 -4.66
CA LEU A 135 -1.33 17.02 -5.08
C LEU A 135 -2.36 18.11 -5.42
#